data_AF-A0A382A1Z8-F1
#
_entry.id   AF-A0A382A1Z8-F1
#
_cell.length_a   1.000
_cell.length_b   1.000
_cell.length_c   1.000
_cell.angle_alpha   90.00
_cell.angle_beta   90.00
_cell.angle_gamma   90.00
#
_symmetry.space_group_name_H-M   'P 1'
#
loop_
_entity.id
_entity.type
_entity.pdbx_description
1 polymer ?
#
loop_
_entity_poly.entity_id
_entity_poly.type
_entity_poly.pdbx_seq_one_letter_code
_entity_poly.pdbx_strand_id
1 'polypeptide(L)'
;SFVMANDIKSGIGYIIPAAAVVGFFTTLLLGEYLLSIVIAVAGILVWFIYMLVMESSPPSNLGNLIMLFGTLLSLGILMSFGIVQNIWGGIEFQTEGALLALVILFFSILTGMLFRNQTPAQPVTLTGGLTDREKQWVQKALKQSNEQTNNIEPKVIVVKQEQDDKDLKTEDFSNQDEENTPYNNPYMYTYPPEYYYDNEYDEDEDE
;
A
#
# COMPACT_ATOMS: atom_id res chain seq x y z
N SER A 1 23.26 -14.54 21.21
CA SER A 1 21.87 -14.22 21.60
C SER A 1 21.75 -12.70 21.64
N PHE A 2 21.28 -12.06 20.57
CA PHE A 2 21.09 -10.60 20.52
C PHE A 2 19.83 -10.21 19.72
N VAL A 3 18.87 -11.15 19.61
CA VAL A 3 17.65 -10.97 18.81
C VAL A 3 16.58 -10.15 19.58
N MET A 4 16.70 -9.98 20.91
CA MET A 4 15.64 -9.34 21.72
C MET A 4 15.75 -7.82 21.93
N ALA A 5 16.90 -7.18 21.66
CA ALA A 5 17.08 -5.77 22.02
C ALA A 5 16.39 -4.79 21.05
N ASN A 6 16.11 -5.20 19.81
CA ASN A 6 15.50 -4.34 18.79
C ASN A 6 13.97 -4.24 18.92
N ASP A 7 13.31 -5.24 19.50
CA ASP A 7 11.84 -5.24 19.67
C ASP A 7 11.38 -4.20 20.71
N ILE A 8 12.21 -3.94 21.73
CA ILE A 8 11.88 -3.00 22.81
C ILE A 8 12.01 -1.54 22.36
N LYS A 9 12.90 -1.22 21.41
CA LYS A 9 13.08 0.15 20.88
C LYS A 9 12.00 0.55 19.87
N SER A 10 11.41 -0.42 19.17
CA SER A 10 10.29 -0.22 18.24
C SER A 10 8.93 -0.07 18.97
N GLY A 11 8.79 -0.68 20.16
CA GLY A 11 7.52 -0.72 20.91
C GLY A 11 7.06 0.60 21.52
N ILE A 12 7.95 1.56 21.81
CA ILE A 12 7.60 2.83 22.46
C ILE A 12 6.59 3.65 21.63
N GLY A 13 6.68 3.59 20.30
CA GLY A 13 5.82 4.34 19.38
C GLY A 13 4.35 3.87 19.37
N TYR A 14 4.05 2.69 19.92
CA TYR A 14 2.68 2.13 19.96
C TYR A 14 1.95 2.38 21.27
N ILE A 15 2.62 2.94 22.28
CA ILE A 15 2.01 3.18 23.61
C ILE A 15 0.88 4.20 23.49
N ILE A 16 1.07 5.28 22.73
CA ILE A 16 0.07 6.34 22.53
C ILE A 16 -1.18 5.76 21.81
N PRO A 17 -1.05 5.06 20.67
CA PRO A 17 -2.15 4.37 20.02
C PRO A 17 -2.88 3.40 20.96
N ALA A 18 -2.13 2.57 21.70
CA ALA A 18 -2.72 1.58 22.60
C ALA A 18 -3.53 2.25 23.71
N ALA A 19 -3.01 3.33 24.31
CA ALA A 19 -3.74 4.10 25.32
C ALA A 19 -5.04 4.70 24.75
N ALA A 20 -5.02 5.19 23.52
CA ALA A 20 -6.22 5.70 22.85
C ALA A 20 -7.26 4.61 22.60
N VAL A 21 -6.85 3.40 22.20
CA VAL A 21 -7.77 2.25 22.04
C VAL A 21 -8.44 1.91 23.37
N VAL A 22 -7.67 1.87 24.46
CA VAL A 22 -8.22 1.62 25.80
C VAL A 22 -9.20 2.73 26.19
N GLY A 23 -8.83 4.01 26.00
CA GLY A 23 -9.71 5.15 26.29
C GLY A 23 -11.02 5.13 25.47
N PHE A 24 -10.93 4.73 24.20
CA PHE A 24 -12.09 4.55 23.32
C PHE A 24 -13.05 3.52 23.91
N PHE A 25 -12.58 2.31 24.22
CA PHE A 25 -13.45 1.28 24.78
C PHE A 25 -14.00 1.66 26.15
N THR A 26 -13.20 2.34 26.98
CA THR A 26 -13.65 2.79 28.30
C THR A 26 -14.85 3.72 28.20
N THR A 27 -14.78 4.72 27.31
CA THR A 27 -15.85 5.69 27.10
C THR A 27 -17.04 5.13 26.33
N LEU A 28 -16.79 4.25 25.36
CA LEU A 28 -17.83 3.50 24.65
C LEU A 28 -18.68 2.66 25.63
N LEU A 29 -18.04 1.96 26.58
CA LEU A 29 -18.73 1.14 27.59
C LEU A 29 -19.49 1.98 28.62
N LEU A 30 -19.02 3.19 28.91
CA LEU A 30 -19.73 4.16 29.76
C LEU A 30 -20.97 4.77 29.06
N GLY A 31 -21.18 4.47 27.78
CA GLY A 31 -22.29 5.01 26.99
C GLY A 31 -22.02 6.41 26.42
N GLU A 32 -20.81 6.94 26.59
CA GLU A 32 -20.41 8.24 26.06
C GLU A 32 -19.85 8.10 24.63
N TYR A 33 -20.73 7.81 23.67
CA TYR A 33 -20.34 7.51 22.30
C TYR A 33 -19.61 8.67 21.61
N LEU A 34 -20.10 9.91 21.78
CA LEU A 34 -19.43 11.12 21.25
C LEU A 34 -18.01 11.26 21.81
N LEU A 35 -17.83 11.01 23.11
CA LEU A 35 -16.54 11.13 23.77
C LEU A 35 -15.58 10.03 23.30
N SER A 36 -16.09 8.83 23.01
CA SER A 36 -15.29 7.76 22.38
C SER A 36 -14.74 8.19 21.02
N ILE A 37 -15.56 8.81 20.16
CA ILE A 37 -15.14 9.31 18.85
C ILE A 37 -14.04 10.36 19.03
N VAL A 38 -14.23 11.32 19.95
CA VAL A 38 -13.24 12.36 20.25
C VAL A 38 -11.92 11.74 20.70
N ILE A 39 -11.94 10.72 21.57
CA ILE A 39 -10.71 10.04 22.00
C ILE A 39 -10.04 9.28 20.85
N ALA A 40 -10.79 8.60 19.98
CA ALA A 40 -10.22 7.92 18.82
C ALA A 40 -9.52 8.91 17.87
N VAL A 41 -10.18 10.03 17.54
CA VAL A 41 -9.62 11.10 16.69
C VAL A 41 -8.41 11.75 17.37
N ALA A 42 -8.53 12.12 18.63
CA ALA A 42 -7.42 12.74 19.37
C ALA A 42 -6.23 11.79 19.49
N GLY A 43 -6.48 10.50 19.74
CA GLY A 43 -5.44 9.48 19.87
C GLY A 43 -4.62 9.30 18.60
N ILE A 44 -5.28 9.17 17.45
CA ILE A 44 -4.58 9.04 16.16
C ILE A 44 -3.86 10.34 15.80
N LEU A 45 -4.46 11.51 16.08
CA LEU A 45 -3.84 12.81 15.81
C LEU A 45 -2.60 13.06 16.67
N VAL A 46 -2.69 12.85 17.98
CA VAL A 46 -1.56 12.99 18.90
C VAL A 46 -0.44 12.03 18.51
N TRP A 47 -0.79 10.82 18.09
CA TRP A 47 0.20 9.87 17.59
C TRP A 47 0.87 10.34 16.29
N PHE A 48 0.10 10.84 15.31
CA PHE A 48 0.68 11.42 14.08
C PHE A 48 1.59 12.60 14.39
N ILE A 49 1.18 13.49 15.29
CA ILE A 49 2.01 14.63 15.72
C ILE A 49 3.27 14.13 16.43
N TYR A 50 3.17 13.14 17.30
CA TYR A 50 4.33 12.54 17.96
C TYR A 50 5.35 12.00 16.95
N MET A 51 4.87 11.27 15.93
CA MET A 51 5.70 10.75 14.85
C MET A 51 6.35 11.86 14.02
N LEU A 52 5.61 12.94 13.75
CA LEU A 52 6.07 14.11 13.01
C LEU A 52 7.17 14.87 13.78
N VAL A 53 6.95 15.11 15.07
CA VAL A 53 7.89 15.85 15.95
C VAL A 53 9.17 15.06 16.19
N MET A 54 9.06 13.73 16.33
CA MET A 54 10.22 12.86 16.56
C MET A 54 11.04 12.58 15.29
N GLU A 55 10.68 13.15 14.14
CA GLU A 55 11.29 12.87 12.81
C GLU A 55 11.49 11.37 12.56
N SER A 56 10.59 10.56 13.14
CA SER A 56 10.71 9.11 13.07
C SER A 56 10.06 8.59 11.79
N SER A 57 10.77 7.72 11.07
CA SER A 57 10.19 7.04 9.91
C SER A 57 8.87 6.37 10.31
N PRO A 58 7.80 6.50 9.50
CA PRO A 58 6.53 5.87 9.79
C PRO A 58 6.75 4.37 10.02
N PRO A 59 6.12 3.78 11.05
CA PRO A 59 6.33 2.37 11.34
C PRO A 59 5.85 1.53 10.17
N SER A 60 6.49 0.38 9.95
CA SER A 60 6.13 -0.57 8.89
C SER A 60 4.66 -1.02 8.93
N ASN A 61 3.97 -0.82 10.06
CA ASN A 61 2.57 -1.17 10.27
C ASN A 61 1.63 0.05 10.27
N LEU A 62 2.04 1.21 9.73
CA LEU A 62 1.21 2.42 9.69
C LEU A 62 -0.15 2.15 9.05
N GLY A 63 -0.19 1.40 7.94
CA GLY A 63 -1.45 1.00 7.29
C GLY A 63 -2.37 0.20 8.21
N ASN A 64 -1.83 -0.72 9.01
CA ASN A 64 -2.62 -1.48 10.00
C ASN A 64 -3.20 -0.58 11.08
N LEU A 65 -2.44 0.43 11.50
CA LEU A 65 -2.88 1.37 12.52
C LEU A 65 -4.00 2.27 12.00
N ILE A 66 -3.91 2.76 10.75
CA ILE A 66 -5.00 3.48 10.09
C ILE A 66 -6.26 2.60 10.00
N MET A 67 -6.12 1.33 9.56
CA MET A 67 -7.26 0.41 9.50
C MET A 67 -7.92 0.23 10.88
N LEU A 68 -7.12 0.08 11.93
CA LEU A 68 -7.60 -0.09 13.30
C LEU A 68 -8.31 1.16 13.83
N PHE A 69 -7.74 2.35 13.61
CA PHE A 69 -8.36 3.58 14.10
C PHE A 69 -9.63 3.95 13.33
N GLY A 70 -9.68 3.72 12.02
CA GLY A 70 -10.91 3.98 11.29
C GLY A 70 -12.00 2.92 11.48
N THR A 71 -11.67 1.67 11.84
CA THR A 71 -12.70 0.72 12.31
C THR A 71 -13.26 1.14 13.67
N LEU A 72 -12.42 1.59 14.60
CA LEU A 72 -12.88 2.18 15.87
C LEU A 72 -13.76 3.41 15.63
N LEU A 73 -13.35 4.31 14.73
CA LEU A 73 -14.11 5.51 14.42
C LEU A 73 -15.48 5.18 13.80
N SER A 74 -15.51 4.25 12.84
CA SER A 74 -16.76 3.76 12.25
C SER A 74 -17.69 3.16 13.31
N LEU A 75 -17.14 2.32 14.21
CA LEU A 75 -17.90 1.73 15.31
C LEU A 75 -18.45 2.81 16.27
N GLY A 76 -17.65 3.81 16.61
CA GLY A 76 -18.06 4.93 17.45
C GLY A 76 -19.18 5.74 16.82
N ILE A 77 -19.08 6.06 15.53
CA ILE A 77 -20.10 6.80 14.77
C ILE A 77 -21.38 5.98 14.64
N LEU A 78 -21.26 4.67 14.38
CA LEU A 78 -22.41 3.76 14.32
C LEU A 78 -23.15 3.72 15.66
N MET A 79 -22.43 3.62 16.78
CA MET A 79 -23.04 3.66 18.11
C MET A 79 -23.61 5.05 18.45
N SER A 80 -22.98 6.13 18.01
CA SER A 80 -23.41 7.50 18.31
C SER A 80 -24.65 7.93 17.52
N PHE A 81 -24.76 7.56 16.25
CA PHE A 81 -25.79 8.07 15.35
C PHE A 81 -26.55 6.98 14.58
N GLY A 82 -26.05 5.75 14.53
CA GLY A 82 -26.68 4.64 13.81
C GLY A 82 -27.68 3.85 14.65
N ILE A 83 -27.59 3.93 15.99
CA ILE A 83 -28.45 3.20 16.92
C ILE A 83 -29.16 4.22 17.81
N VAL A 84 -30.48 4.32 17.68
CA VAL A 84 -31.32 5.17 18.54
C VAL A 84 -32.26 4.29 19.34
N GLN A 85 -32.47 4.64 20.61
CA GLN A 85 -33.47 3.98 21.44
C GLN A 85 -34.79 4.72 21.31
N ASN A 86 -35.83 4.00 20.91
CA ASN A 86 -37.18 4.52 20.92
C ASN A 86 -37.68 4.61 22.38
N ILE A 87 -38.60 5.52 22.66
CA ILE A 87 -39.24 5.74 23.97
C ILE A 87 -39.96 4.51 24.54
N TRP A 88 -40.19 3.49 23.70
CA TRP A 88 -40.73 2.18 24.08
C TRP A 88 -39.64 1.13 24.40
N GLY A 89 -38.36 1.51 24.42
CA GLY A 89 -37.23 0.62 24.65
C GLY A 89 -36.84 -0.24 23.43
N GLY A 90 -37.46 0.01 22.27
CA GLY A 90 -37.06 -0.61 21.01
C GLY A 90 -35.79 0.02 20.46
N ILE A 91 -34.96 -0.78 19.78
CA ILE A 91 -33.79 -0.29 19.04
C ILE A 91 -34.25 0.07 17.63
N GLU A 92 -34.06 1.33 17.25
CA GLU A 92 -34.33 1.82 15.90
C GLU A 92 -33.01 2.13 15.19
N PHE A 93 -32.83 1.56 14.00
CA PHE A 93 -31.64 1.77 13.20
C PHE A 93 -31.80 3.00 12.33
N GLN A 94 -30.92 3.98 12.55
CA GLN A 94 -30.86 5.16 11.71
C GLN A 94 -29.93 4.91 10.53
N THR A 95 -30.52 4.77 9.35
CA THR A 95 -29.81 4.46 8.10
C THR A 95 -28.77 5.54 7.77
N GLU A 96 -29.03 6.80 8.12
CA GLU A 96 -28.10 7.92 7.87
C GLU A 96 -26.78 7.75 8.63
N GLY A 97 -26.85 7.51 9.94
CA GLY A 97 -25.67 7.29 10.77
C GLY A 97 -24.91 6.01 10.38
N ALA A 98 -25.64 4.96 10.01
CA ALA A 98 -25.04 3.71 9.52
C ALA A 98 -24.31 3.90 8.18
N LEU A 99 -24.88 4.67 7.25
CA LEU A 99 -24.25 4.97 5.96
C LEU A 99 -22.97 5.78 6.15
N LEU A 100 -23.01 6.81 7.00
CA LEU A 100 -21.81 7.60 7.35
C LEU A 100 -20.70 6.71 7.95
N ALA A 101 -21.06 5.83 8.89
CA ALA A 101 -20.12 4.89 9.48
C ALA A 101 -19.52 3.92 8.45
N LEU A 102 -20.32 3.45 7.49
CA LEU A 102 -19.89 2.53 6.43
C LEU A 102 -18.97 3.21 5.43
N VAL A 103 -19.26 4.45 5.03
CA VAL A 103 -18.39 5.23 4.14
C VAL A 103 -17.02 5.44 4.79
N ILE A 104 -16.99 5.78 6.08
CA ILE A 104 -15.72 5.96 6.79
C ILE A 104 -14.96 4.64 6.94
N LEU A 105 -15.66 3.55 7.23
CA LEU A 105 -15.05 2.21 7.27
C LEU A 105 -14.40 1.85 5.93
N PHE A 106 -15.13 2.08 4.83
CA PHE A 106 -14.67 1.80 3.48
C PHE A 106 -13.40 2.59 3.14
N PHE A 107 -13.43 3.90 3.34
CA PHE A 107 -12.27 4.74 3.08
C PHE A 107 -11.10 4.42 4.01
N SER A 108 -11.35 4.10 5.27
CA SER A 108 -10.30 3.69 6.22
C SER A 108 -9.61 2.40 5.80
N ILE A 109 -10.38 1.37 5.41
CA ILE A 109 -9.81 0.09 4.97
C ILE A 109 -9.00 0.28 3.70
N LEU A 110 -9.54 0.99 2.70
CA LEU A 110 -8.81 1.27 1.46
C LEU A 110 -7.54 2.08 1.71
N THR A 111 -7.63 3.14 2.49
CA THR A 111 -6.49 4.01 2.83
C THR A 111 -5.44 3.21 3.61
N GLY A 112 -5.86 2.42 4.60
CA GLY A 112 -4.96 1.60 5.37
C GLY A 112 -4.32 0.46 4.56
N MET A 113 -5.05 -0.14 3.61
CA MET A 113 -4.49 -1.09 2.65
C MET A 113 -3.47 -0.43 1.71
N LEU A 114 -3.75 0.78 1.24
CA LEU A 114 -2.84 1.58 0.41
C LEU A 114 -1.52 1.83 1.14
N PHE A 115 -1.58 2.29 2.39
CA PHE A 115 -0.40 2.53 3.22
C PHE A 115 0.29 1.26 3.72
N ARG A 116 -0.43 0.13 3.83
CA ARG A 116 0.19 -1.17 4.15
C ARG A 116 1.11 -1.65 3.03
N ASN A 117 0.78 -1.32 1.79
CA ASN A 117 1.59 -1.69 0.63
C ASN A 117 2.76 -0.72 0.38
N GLN A 118 2.80 0.40 1.10
CA GLN A 118 3.94 1.32 1.15
C GLN A 118 4.90 0.84 2.23
N THR A 119 5.52 -0.32 2.02
CA THR A 119 6.82 -0.55 2.65
C THR A 119 7.69 0.61 2.18
N PRO A 120 8.43 1.34 3.05
CA PRO A 120 9.36 2.35 2.56
C PRO A 120 10.17 1.65 1.49
N ALA A 121 10.01 2.10 0.23
CA ALA A 121 10.84 1.65 -0.85
C ALA A 121 12.23 1.71 -0.26
N GLN A 122 12.89 0.55 -0.11
CA GLN A 122 14.30 0.57 0.23
C GLN A 122 14.88 1.60 -0.72
N PRO A 123 15.58 2.63 -0.23
CA PRO A 123 16.20 3.57 -1.14
C PRO A 123 16.96 2.67 -2.10
N VAL A 124 16.56 2.71 -3.37
CA VAL A 124 17.27 2.01 -4.42
C VAL A 124 18.62 2.69 -4.34
N THR A 125 19.54 2.06 -3.61
CA THR A 125 20.85 2.62 -3.40
C THR A 125 21.43 2.63 -4.80
N LEU A 126 21.42 3.80 -5.42
CA LEU A 126 22.16 4.16 -6.63
C LEU A 126 23.68 4.15 -6.36
N THR A 127 24.12 3.22 -5.51
CA THR A 127 25.48 2.80 -5.28
C THR A 127 25.38 1.28 -5.33
N GLY A 128 25.81 0.69 -6.44
CA GLY A 128 25.71 -0.74 -6.76
C GLY A 128 26.42 -1.65 -5.76
N GLY A 129 25.86 -1.74 -4.56
CA GLY A 129 26.22 -2.68 -3.52
C GLY A 129 25.13 -3.72 -3.45
N LEU A 130 25.53 -4.98 -3.56
CA LEU A 130 24.65 -6.15 -3.45
C LEU A 130 23.79 -6.02 -2.19
N THR A 131 22.48 -6.18 -2.36
CA THR A 131 21.52 -6.33 -1.26
C THR A 131 21.93 -7.51 -0.38
N ASP A 132 21.50 -7.53 0.87
CA ASP A 132 21.90 -8.60 1.80
C ASP A 132 21.46 -10.00 1.34
N ARG A 133 20.41 -10.07 0.51
CA ARG A 133 19.98 -11.30 -0.17
C ARG A 133 20.95 -11.72 -1.26
N GLU A 134 21.40 -10.79 -2.09
CA GLU A 134 22.38 -11.05 -3.16
C GLU A 134 23.74 -11.44 -2.57
N LYS A 135 24.17 -10.84 -1.46
CA LYS A 135 25.39 -11.26 -0.74
C LYS A 135 25.32 -12.71 -0.27
N GLN A 136 24.16 -13.16 0.22
CA GLN A 136 23.98 -14.55 0.67
C GLN A 136 24.04 -15.54 -0.49
N TRP A 137 23.46 -15.20 -1.64
CA TRP A 137 23.55 -16.03 -2.85
C TRP A 137 24.97 -16.10 -3.41
N VAL A 138 25.67 -14.97 -3.45
CA VAL A 138 27.09 -14.93 -3.85
C VAL A 138 27.95 -15.77 -2.90
N GLN A 139 27.75 -15.66 -1.59
CA GLN A 139 28.48 -16.50 -0.62
C GLN A 139 28.14 -17.98 -0.75
N LYS A 140 26.87 -18.34 -1.04
CA LYS A 140 26.46 -19.73 -1.28
C LYS A 140 27.15 -20.29 -2.53
N ALA A 141 27.20 -19.51 -3.61
CA ALA A 141 27.91 -19.87 -4.84
C ALA A 141 29.43 -20.01 -4.64
N LEU A 142 30.05 -19.07 -3.91
CA LEU A 142 31.48 -19.12 -3.59
C LEU A 142 31.84 -20.34 -2.74
N LYS A 143 31.03 -20.67 -1.73
CA LYS A 143 31.24 -21.87 -0.90
C LYS A 143 31.07 -23.15 -1.71
N GLN A 144 30.08 -23.19 -2.60
CA GLN A 144 29.88 -24.33 -3.51
C GLN A 144 31.05 -24.49 -4.50
N SER A 145 31.73 -23.40 -4.89
CA SER A 145 32.93 -23.48 -5.74
C SER A 145 34.20 -23.93 -5.02
N ASN A 146 34.30 -23.73 -3.70
CA ASN A 146 35.50 -24.06 -2.93
C ASN A 146 35.58 -25.55 -2.53
N GLU A 147 34.49 -26.30 -2.61
CA GLU A 147 34.52 -27.76 -2.43
C GLU A 147 34.96 -28.52 -3.70
N GLN A 148 35.23 -27.80 -4.79
CA GLN A 148 35.60 -28.38 -6.09
C GLN A 148 36.95 -27.83 -6.58
N THR A 149 37.97 -27.88 -5.73
CA THR A 149 39.36 -27.77 -6.20
C THR A 149 39.75 -29.01 -6.99
N ASN A 150 39.71 -28.90 -8.31
CA ASN A 150 40.88 -29.04 -9.20
C ASN A 150 40.40 -29.00 -10.65
N ASN A 151 40.26 -27.81 -11.24
CA ASN A 151 40.67 -27.55 -12.62
C ASN A 151 40.72 -26.03 -12.86
N ILE A 152 41.84 -25.59 -13.43
CA ILE A 152 42.24 -24.21 -13.65
C ILE A 152 41.60 -23.74 -14.95
N GLU A 153 40.41 -23.15 -14.90
CA GLU A 153 39.86 -22.37 -16.02
C GLU A 153 39.04 -21.18 -15.49
N PRO A 154 39.20 -19.96 -16.06
CA PRO A 154 38.41 -18.80 -15.65
C PRO A 154 36.99 -18.95 -16.20
N LYS A 155 36.05 -19.37 -15.34
CA LYS A 155 34.66 -19.57 -15.74
C LYS A 155 33.80 -18.34 -15.41
N VAL A 156 33.34 -17.66 -16.45
CA VAL A 156 32.47 -16.48 -16.41
C VAL A 156 31.10 -16.86 -15.83
N ILE A 157 30.65 -16.15 -14.79
CA ILE A 157 29.29 -16.30 -14.24
C ILE A 157 28.35 -15.51 -15.13
N VAL A 158 27.65 -16.19 -16.02
CA VAL A 158 26.55 -15.60 -16.81
C VAL A 158 25.31 -15.69 -15.95
N VAL A 159 24.77 -14.55 -15.51
CA VAL A 159 23.46 -14.49 -14.85
C VAL A 159 22.42 -14.77 -15.93
N LYS A 160 21.85 -15.97 -15.91
CA LYS A 160 20.75 -16.32 -16.80
C LYS A 160 19.48 -15.71 -16.20
N GLN A 161 19.09 -14.56 -16.74
CA GLN A 161 17.75 -14.03 -16.55
C GLN A 161 16.77 -15.07 -17.13
N GLU A 162 15.85 -15.55 -16.30
CA GLU A 162 14.80 -16.48 -16.74
C GLU A 162 13.91 -15.79 -17.77
N GLN A 163 14.14 -16.10 -19.04
CA GLN A 163 13.06 -16.22 -20.03
C GLN A 163 12.91 -17.71 -20.30
N ASP A 164 11.76 -18.24 -19.91
CA ASP A 164 11.30 -19.60 -20.20
C ASP A 164 11.06 -19.71 -21.72
N ASP A 165 11.98 -20.36 -22.43
CA ASP A 165 11.72 -20.88 -23.78
C ASP A 165 11.37 -22.36 -23.66
N LYS A 166 10.10 -22.70 -23.91
CA LYS A 166 9.68 -24.06 -24.22
C LYS A 166 9.44 -24.22 -25.71
N ASP A 167 10.29 -25.06 -26.29
CA ASP A 167 10.01 -26.00 -27.39
C ASP A 167 9.67 -25.43 -28.77
N LEU A 168 10.73 -25.23 -29.57
CA LEU A 168 10.68 -25.31 -31.03
C LEU A 168 10.79 -26.79 -31.47
N LYS A 169 9.80 -27.26 -32.23
CA LYS A 169 9.95 -28.31 -33.23
C LYS A 169 9.58 -27.75 -34.61
N THR A 170 10.58 -27.68 -35.49
CA THR A 170 10.56 -27.53 -36.95
C THR A 170 9.62 -28.61 -37.56
N GLU A 171 8.94 -28.50 -38.70
CA GLU A 171 9.21 -27.97 -40.06
C GLU A 171 7.81 -27.61 -40.68
N ASP A 172 7.59 -26.82 -41.74
CA ASP A 172 8.18 -26.82 -43.08
C ASP A 172 7.65 -25.59 -43.89
N PHE A 173 8.34 -25.24 -44.97
CA PHE A 173 8.23 -24.01 -45.77
C PHE A 173 6.91 -23.78 -46.55
N SER A 174 6.48 -22.50 -46.71
CA SER A 174 6.47 -21.77 -48.01
C SER A 174 5.56 -20.52 -48.05
N ASN A 175 6.06 -19.50 -48.77
CA ASN A 175 5.42 -18.31 -49.39
C ASN A 175 5.59 -16.94 -48.69
N GLN A 176 6.65 -16.22 -49.13
CA GLN A 176 6.64 -14.91 -49.83
C GLN A 176 5.72 -13.79 -49.29
N ASP A 177 6.11 -12.52 -49.11
CA ASP A 177 7.24 -11.71 -49.61
C ASP A 177 7.53 -10.53 -48.66
N GLU A 178 8.72 -9.96 -48.85
CA GLU A 178 9.39 -8.84 -48.20
C GLU A 178 8.63 -7.50 -48.23
N GLU A 179 8.81 -6.62 -47.23
CA GLU A 179 9.47 -5.31 -47.45
C GLU A 179 9.78 -4.54 -46.14
N ASN A 180 11.07 -4.28 -45.95
CA ASN A 180 11.80 -3.20 -45.29
C ASN A 180 11.32 -2.46 -44.01
N THR A 181 12.27 -2.46 -43.08
CA THR A 181 12.52 -1.70 -41.84
C THR A 181 12.39 -0.16 -41.95
N PRO A 182 12.73 0.65 -40.91
CA PRO A 182 12.66 0.51 -39.44
C PRO A 182 11.96 1.75 -38.81
N TYR A 183 11.82 1.80 -37.48
CA TYR A 183 12.26 2.92 -36.62
C TYR A 183 11.38 3.05 -35.37
N ASN A 184 11.79 2.32 -34.33
CA ASN A 184 11.42 2.53 -32.94
C ASN A 184 11.88 3.93 -32.51
N ASN A 185 10.94 4.86 -32.35
CA ASN A 185 11.22 6.21 -31.87
C ASN A 185 10.47 6.49 -30.55
N PRO A 186 11.15 6.80 -29.42
CA PRO A 186 10.55 6.78 -28.09
C PRO A 186 9.80 8.07 -27.69
N TYR A 187 9.47 8.96 -28.64
CA TYR A 187 8.93 10.30 -28.35
C TYR A 187 7.45 10.48 -28.73
N MET A 188 6.68 9.40 -28.86
CA MET A 188 5.28 9.46 -29.29
C MET A 188 4.29 9.63 -28.13
N TYR A 189 4.58 10.47 -27.13
CA TYR A 189 3.61 10.84 -26.08
C TYR A 189 3.84 12.25 -25.56
N THR A 190 3.61 13.25 -26.41
CA THR A 190 3.33 14.61 -25.96
C THR A 190 2.30 15.23 -26.90
N TYR A 191 1.01 14.97 -26.64
CA TYR A 191 -0.08 15.97 -26.62
C TYR A 191 -1.43 15.24 -26.53
N PRO A 192 -2.36 15.70 -25.68
CA PRO A 192 -3.75 15.22 -25.70
C PRO A 192 -4.43 15.67 -27.01
N PRO A 193 -5.37 14.89 -27.58
CA PRO A 193 -6.18 15.36 -28.69
C PRO A 193 -7.02 16.56 -28.24
N GLU A 194 -6.66 17.76 -28.71
CA GLU A 194 -7.50 18.95 -28.64
C GLU A 194 -8.82 18.61 -29.33
N TYR A 195 -9.91 18.62 -28.56
CA TYR A 195 -11.26 18.59 -29.12
C TYR A 195 -11.41 19.83 -29.99
N TYR A 196 -11.39 19.65 -31.31
CA TYR A 196 -11.86 20.66 -32.23
C TYR A 196 -13.29 21.01 -31.84
N TYR A 197 -13.46 22.17 -31.24
CA TYR A 197 -14.72 22.91 -31.24
C TYR A 197 -15.07 23.20 -32.69
N ASP A 198 -15.93 22.37 -33.28
CA ASP A 198 -16.61 22.69 -34.52
C ASP A 198 -17.75 23.67 -34.17
N ASN A 199 -17.40 24.94 -34.01
CA ASN A 199 -18.33 26.05 -33.89
C ASN A 199 -18.29 26.83 -35.21
N GLU A 200 -19.03 26.38 -36.22
CA GLU A 200 -19.25 27.18 -37.42
C GLU A 200 -20.69 26.99 -37.95
N TYR A 201 -21.53 28.00 -37.64
CA TYR A 201 -22.72 28.50 -38.36
C TYR A 201 -23.97 27.62 -38.42
N ASP A 202 -25.20 28.11 -38.47
CA ASP A 202 -25.96 29.31 -38.07
C ASP A 202 -27.42 28.90 -38.34
N GLU A 203 -28.39 29.60 -37.73
CA GLU A 203 -29.80 29.81 -38.15
C GLU A 203 -30.46 28.75 -39.07
N ASP A 204 -31.55 28.11 -38.67
CA ASP A 204 -32.86 28.65 -39.03
C ASP A 204 -34.01 28.21 -38.10
N GLU A 205 -34.90 29.17 -37.93
CA GLU A 205 -36.21 29.20 -37.26
C GLU A 205 -37.26 28.22 -37.83
N ASP A 206 -38.25 27.92 -36.97
CA ASP A 206 -39.68 27.63 -37.25
C ASP A 206 -40.12 26.29 -37.87
N GLU A 207 -40.77 25.45 -37.03
CA GLU A 207 -42.18 25.01 -37.19
C GLU A 207 -42.74 24.32 -35.92
#